data_AF-A0A2S9FQP0-F1
#
_entry.id   AF-A0A2S9FQP0-F1
#
_cell.length_a   1.000
_cell.length_b   1.000
_cell.length_c   1.000
_cell.angle_alpha   90.00
_cell.angle_beta   90.00
_cell.angle_gamma   90.00
#
_symmetry.space_group_name_H-M   'P 1'
#
loop_
_entity.id
_entity.type
_entity.pdbx_description
1 polymer ?
#
loop_
_entity_poly.entity_id
_entity_poly.type
_entity_poly.pdbx_seq_one_letter_code
_entity_poly.pdbx_strand_id
1 'polypeptide(L)'
;SASQAPSTVAGSRPAPTADDELLADIVDLGGTDARLLDDDDFLQLLLPAVRADYQAFNRYSCDRSVRINAEIHAVGGRDDHRVDAELLRQWEIHTESAFTF
;
A
#
# COMPACT_ATOMS: atom_id res chain seq x y z
N SER A 1 -2.00 6.95 3.52
CA SER A 1 -0.90 6.75 2.57
C SER A 1 -1.47 6.49 1.18
N ALA A 2 -0.74 6.87 0.14
CA ALA A 2 -1.09 6.54 -1.24
C ALA A 2 -0.59 5.12 -1.60
N SER A 3 -0.74 4.70 -2.86
CA SER A 3 -0.14 3.45 -3.34
C SER A 3 0.58 3.69 -4.67
N GLN A 4 1.66 2.95 -4.88
CA GLN A 4 2.38 2.92 -6.15
C GLN A 4 1.53 2.35 -7.29
N ALA A 5 1.98 2.54 -8.52
CA ALA A 5 1.27 2.03 -9.70
C ALA A 5 1.13 0.49 -9.68
N PRO A 6 0.02 -0.06 -10.22
CA PRO A 6 -0.25 -1.50 -10.25
C PRO A 6 0.93 -2.37 -10.70
N SER A 7 1.63 -1.98 -11.77
CA SER A 7 2.72 -2.77 -12.34
C SER A 7 4.04 -2.74 -11.56
N THR A 8 4.18 -1.86 -10.56
CA THR A 8 5.41 -1.77 -9.74
C THR A 8 5.34 -2.59 -8.46
N VAL A 9 4.16 -3.04 -8.05
CA VAL A 9 3.95 -3.76 -6.78
C VAL A 9 4.77 -5.04 -6.73
N ALA A 10 4.75 -5.86 -7.79
CA ALA A 10 5.47 -7.13 -7.82
C ALA A 10 7.01 -7.00 -7.76
N GLY A 11 7.55 -5.84 -8.14
CA GLY A 11 8.98 -5.54 -8.05
C GLY A 11 9.41 -4.90 -6.73
N SER A 12 8.46 -4.64 -5.83
CA SER A 12 8.70 -3.97 -4.56
C SER A 12 9.08 -4.93 -3.44
N ARG A 13 9.63 -4.40 -2.35
CA ARG A 13 9.85 -5.19 -1.14
C ARG A 13 8.49 -5.72 -0.64
N PRO A 14 8.34 -7.04 -0.39
CA PRO A 14 7.12 -7.59 0.17
C PRO A 14 6.81 -6.95 1.53
N ALA A 15 5.52 -6.76 1.79
CA ALA A 15 5.04 -6.35 3.10
C ALA A 15 5.30 -7.48 4.12
N PRO A 16 5.65 -7.15 5.38
CA PRO A 16 6.01 -8.14 6.38
C PRO A 16 4.85 -9.06 6.77
N THR A 17 5.12 -10.31 7.13
CA THR A 17 4.06 -11.24 7.56
C THR A 17 4.32 -11.89 8.91
N ALA A 18 5.43 -11.57 9.57
CA ALA A 18 5.69 -11.95 10.96
C ALA A 18 5.05 -10.92 11.90
N ASP A 19 4.62 -11.34 13.09
CA ASP A 19 3.78 -10.52 13.99
C ASP A 19 4.49 -9.25 14.48
N ASP A 20 5.77 -9.39 14.83
CA ASP A 20 6.63 -8.29 15.27
C ASP A 20 6.88 -7.28 14.15
N GLU A 21 7.16 -7.77 12.94
CA GLU A 21 7.36 -6.92 11.76
C GLU A 21 6.05 -6.26 11.29
N LEU A 22 4.92 -6.96 11.37
CA LEU A 22 3.59 -6.43 11.09
C LEU A 22 3.25 -5.30 12.06
N LEU A 23 3.46 -5.51 13.35
CA LEU A 23 3.19 -4.49 14.36
C LEU A 23 4.05 -3.24 14.14
N ALA A 24 5.34 -3.42 13.85
CA ALA A 24 6.23 -2.31 13.53
C ALA A 24 5.76 -1.54 12.27
N ASP A 25 5.31 -2.23 11.23
CA ASP A 25 4.82 -1.60 10.00
C ASP A 25 3.45 -0.89 10.20
N ILE A 26 2.56 -1.44 11.04
CA ILE A 26 1.29 -0.77 11.42
C ILE A 26 1.57 0.54 12.18
N VAL A 27 2.55 0.54 13.09
CA VAL A 27 2.99 1.74 13.81
C VAL A 27 3.53 2.78 12.82
N ASP A 28 4.37 2.35 11.87
CA ASP A 28 4.97 3.21 10.84
C ASP A 28 3.93 3.81 9.89
N LEU A 29 2.92 3.04 9.50
CA LEU A 29 1.80 3.52 8.67
C LEU A 29 0.99 4.63 9.33
N GLY A 30 1.00 4.67 10.67
CA GLY A 30 0.18 5.56 11.46
C GLY A 30 -1.31 5.29 11.30
N GLY A 31 -2.13 5.96 12.13
CA GLY A 31 -3.59 5.83 12.10
C GLY A 31 -4.17 4.88 13.14
N THR A 32 -3.34 4.07 13.79
CA THR A 32 -3.72 3.33 15.01
C THR A 32 -3.15 4.05 16.23
N ASP A 33 -4.01 4.38 17.21
CA ASP A 33 -3.58 4.98 18.47
C ASP A 33 -2.65 4.00 19.21
N ALA A 34 -1.47 4.46 19.62
CA ALA A 34 -0.49 3.65 20.32
C ALA A 34 -1.08 2.94 21.56
N ARG A 35 -2.06 3.54 22.22
CA ARG A 35 -2.75 2.93 23.38
C ARG A 35 -3.53 1.67 23.04
N LEU A 36 -3.98 1.53 21.79
CA LEU A 36 -4.65 0.31 21.32
C LEU A 36 -3.64 -0.80 21.02
N LEU A 37 -2.39 -0.44 20.71
CA LEU A 37 -1.32 -1.39 20.45
C LEU A 37 -0.74 -2.00 21.74
N ASP A 38 -1.07 -1.43 22.90
CA ASP A 38 -0.78 -2.00 24.22
C ASP A 38 -1.87 -3.00 24.70
N ASP A 39 -2.96 -3.16 23.93
CA ASP A 39 -4.08 -4.05 24.26
C ASP A 39 -3.97 -5.38 23.50
N ASP A 40 -3.62 -6.45 24.22
CA ASP A 40 -3.44 -7.78 23.66
C ASP A 40 -4.73 -8.34 23.01
N ASP A 41 -5.91 -8.04 23.56
CA ASP A 41 -7.18 -8.50 23.00
C ASP A 41 -7.47 -7.79 21.67
N PHE A 42 -7.10 -6.51 21.57
CA PHE A 42 -7.17 -5.78 20.30
C PHE A 42 -6.20 -6.34 19.26
N LEU A 43 -4.95 -6.61 19.64
CA LEU A 43 -3.95 -7.17 18.72
C LEU A 43 -4.37 -8.55 18.18
N GLN A 44 -4.97 -9.40 19.01
CA GLN A 44 -5.49 -10.70 18.58
C GLN A 44 -6.57 -10.59 17.50
N LEU A 45 -7.33 -9.49 17.47
CA LEU A 45 -8.33 -9.22 16.45
C LEU A 45 -7.74 -8.56 15.20
N LEU A 46 -6.78 -7.64 15.39
CA LEU A 46 -6.20 -6.85 14.30
C LEU A 46 -5.22 -7.67 13.44
N LEU A 47 -4.28 -8.37 14.08
CA LEU A 47 -3.16 -9.03 13.39
C LEU A 47 -3.61 -10.06 12.32
N PRO A 48 -4.66 -10.88 12.54
CA PRO A 48 -5.13 -11.81 11.51
C PRO A 48 -5.61 -11.10 10.23
N ALA A 49 -6.35 -9.99 10.38
CA ALA A 49 -6.87 -9.23 9.25
C ALA A 49 -5.74 -8.55 8.47
N VAL A 50 -4.84 -7.84 9.17
CA VAL A 50 -3.72 -7.15 8.52
C VAL A 50 -2.80 -8.15 7.83
N ARG A 51 -2.51 -9.30 8.45
CA ARG A 51 -1.70 -10.35 7.82
C ARG A 51 -2.35 -10.87 6.56
N ALA A 52 -3.66 -11.09 6.56
CA ALA A 52 -4.38 -11.55 5.38
C ALA A 52 -4.29 -10.53 4.24
N ASP A 53 -4.44 -9.24 4.55
CA ASP A 53 -4.31 -8.14 3.59
C ASP A 53 -2.90 -8.05 3.02
N TYR A 54 -1.87 -8.15 3.87
CA TYR A 54 -0.47 -8.10 3.45
C TYR A 54 -0.10 -9.30 2.59
N GLN A 55 -0.61 -10.48 2.93
CA GLN A 55 -0.46 -11.67 2.11
C GLN A 55 -1.16 -11.54 0.75
N ALA A 56 -2.34 -10.90 0.69
CA ALA A 56 -3.02 -10.61 -0.55
C ALA A 56 -2.22 -9.61 -1.40
N PHE A 57 -1.73 -8.54 -0.79
CA PHE A 57 -0.87 -7.55 -1.41
C PHE A 57 0.44 -8.16 -1.95
N ASN A 58 1.10 -9.02 -1.18
CA ASN A 58 2.35 -9.68 -1.59
C ASN A 58 2.18 -10.64 -2.77
N ARG A 59 0.96 -11.14 -3.00
CA ARG A 59 0.62 -11.98 -4.17
C ARG A 59 0.13 -11.17 -5.35
N TYR A 60 -0.10 -9.87 -5.17
CA TYR A 60 -0.60 -9.02 -6.23
C TYR A 60 0.45 -8.85 -7.33
N SER A 61 0.00 -9.04 -8.57
CA SER A 61 0.79 -8.74 -9.76
C SER A 61 -0.12 -8.16 -10.83
N CYS A 62 0.41 -7.19 -11.55
CA CYS A 62 -0.28 -6.54 -12.67
C CYS A 62 0.74 -6.33 -13.78
N ASP A 63 0.39 -6.75 -14.99
CA ASP A 63 1.26 -6.50 -16.14
C ASP A 63 1.21 -5.01 -16.52
N ARG A 64 2.36 -4.47 -16.95
CA ARG A 64 2.51 -3.07 -17.37
C ARG A 64 1.59 -2.68 -18.54
N SER A 65 1.12 -3.65 -19.32
CA SER A 65 0.21 -3.45 -20.46
C SER A 65 -1.27 -3.29 -20.05
N VAL A 66 -1.65 -3.61 -18.81
CA VAL A 66 -3.04 -3.50 -18.36
C VAL A 66 -3.43 -2.03 -18.21
N ARG A 67 -4.48 -1.62 -18.94
CA ARG A 67 -4.97 -0.23 -18.94
C ARG A 67 -6.48 -0.17 -18.80
N ILE A 68 -6.96 0.92 -18.20
CA ILE A 68 -8.38 1.28 -18.18
C ILE A 68 -8.64 2.44 -19.14
N ASN A 69 -9.87 2.53 -19.66
CA ASN A 69 -10.32 3.67 -20.46
C ASN A 69 -11.09 4.67 -19.59
N ALA A 70 -10.42 5.19 -18.56
CA ALA A 70 -10.95 6.18 -17.63
C ALA A 70 -9.84 7.10 -17.13
N GLU A 71 -10.17 8.35 -16.84
CA GLU A 71 -9.22 9.32 -16.31
C GLU A 71 -8.70 8.87 -14.94
N ILE A 72 -7.41 9.10 -14.68
CA ILE A 72 -6.77 8.84 -13.40
C ILE A 72 -6.26 10.14 -12.81
N HIS A 73 -6.68 10.45 -11.58
CA HIS A 73 -6.11 11.51 -10.77
C HIS A 73 -5.39 10.88 -9.57
N ALA A 74 -4.07 10.97 -9.54
CA ALA A 74 -3.26 10.46 -8.44
C ALA A 74 -3.14 11.53 -7.33
N VAL A 75 -3.30 11.10 -6.08
CA VAL A 75 -3.12 11.97 -4.91
C VAL A 75 -2.09 11.34 -3.98
N GLY A 76 -1.07 12.11 -3.60
CA GLY A 76 0.01 11.68 -2.72
C GLY A 76 0.22 12.63 -1.56
N GLY A 77 0.69 12.09 -0.42
CA GLY A 77 1.16 12.91 0.68
C GLY A 77 2.55 13.47 0.39
N ARG A 78 2.80 14.74 0.72
CA ARG A 78 4.14 15.36 0.54
C ARG A 78 5.21 14.64 1.35
N ASP A 79 4.84 14.15 2.52
CA ASP A 79 5.73 13.52 3.50
C ASP A 79 5.50 11.99 3.57
N ASP A 80 4.87 11.39 2.54
CA ASP A 80 4.70 9.94 2.47
C ASP A 80 6.05 9.29 2.09
N HIS A 81 6.70 8.64 3.06
CA HIS A 81 7.99 7.98 2.86
C HIS A 81 7.89 6.64 2.13
N ARG A 82 6.67 6.11 1.93
CA ARG A 82 6.43 4.80 1.30
C ARG A 82 6.16 4.93 -0.18
N VAL A 83 5.56 6.03 -0.61
CA VAL A 83 5.21 6.28 -2.00
C VAL A 83 5.66 7.69 -2.41
N ASP A 84 6.75 7.74 -3.16
CA ASP A 84 7.24 9.00 -3.71
C ASP A 84 6.45 9.45 -4.95
N ALA A 85 6.71 10.69 -5.37
CA ALA A 85 6.09 11.29 -6.54
C ALA A 85 6.35 10.52 -7.84
N GLU A 86 7.47 9.82 -7.95
CA GLU A 86 7.83 9.10 -9.18
C GLU A 86 7.00 7.82 -9.31
N LEU A 87 6.82 7.08 -8.22
CA LEU A 87 5.92 5.93 -8.15
C LEU A 87 4.47 6.33 -8.44
N LEU A 88 4.03 7.52 -8.01
CA LEU A 88 2.70 8.03 -8.32
C LEU A 88 2.54 8.38 -9.80
N ARG A 89 3.54 8.97 -10.44
CA ARG A 89 3.50 9.27 -11.89
C ARG A 89 3.36 8.00 -12.73
N GLN A 90 3.84 6.86 -12.27
CA GLN A 90 3.72 5.60 -13.03
C GLN A 90 2.27 5.14 -13.19
N TRP A 91 1.30 5.70 -12.46
CA TRP A 91 -0.12 5.46 -12.71
C TRP A 91 -0.57 5.91 -14.11
N GLU A 92 0.13 6.86 -14.75
CA GLU A 92 -0.13 7.26 -16.14
C GLU A 92 -0.05 6.08 -17.12
N ILE A 93 0.77 5.07 -16.81
CA ILE A 93 0.92 3.86 -17.64
C ILE A 93 -0.37 3.04 -17.67
N HIS A 94 -1.25 3.16 -16.68
CA HIS A 94 -2.43 2.31 -16.52
C HIS A 94 -3.73 2.93 -17.04
N THR A 95 -3.67 4.03 -17.77
CA THR A 95 -4.82 4.62 -18.46
C THR A 95 -4.56 4.83 -19.96
N GLU A 96 -5.64 4.82 -20.74
CA GLU A 96 -5.69 5.31 -22.13
C GLU A 96 -6.29 6.73 -22.23
N SER A 97 -6.76 7.27 -21.10
CA SER A 97 -7.36 8.60 -20.96
C SER A 97 -6.40 9.56 -20.24
N ALA A 98 -6.90 10.70 -19.76
CA ALA A 98 -6.08 11.68 -19.06
C ALA A 98 -5.51 11.17 -17.74
N PHE A 99 -4.27 11.57 -17.44
CA PHE A 99 -3.63 11.40 -16.14
C PHE A 99 -3.29 12.76 -15.53
N THR A 100 -3.50 12.90 -14.23
CA THR A 100 -3.10 14.09 -13.45
C THR A 100 -2.54 13.66 -12.09
N PHE A 101 -1.62 14.47 -11.54
CA PHE A 101 -0.96 14.27 -10.25
C PHE A 101 -0.68 15.63 -9.59
#